data_AF-A0A2V7YTY4-F1
#
_entry.id   AF-A0A2V7YTY4-F1
#
_cell.length_a   1.000
_cell.length_b   1.000
_cell.length_c   1.000
_cell.angle_alpha   90.00
_cell.angle_beta   90.00
_cell.angle_gamma   90.00
#
_symmetry.space_group_name_H-M   'P 1'
#
loop_
_entity.id
_entity.type
_entity.pdbx_description
1 polymer ?
#
loop_
_entity_poly.entity_id
_entity_poly.type
_entity_poly.pdbx_seq_one_letter_code
_entity_poly.pdbx_strand_id
1 'polypeptide(L)'
;MLLGLLALVGQAHAVICAIDEVPAATLLLPYFEVCVQAPCATTPNGSQQNTLFSVNNASATAVLAHVVVWSDLSVPVLDFNIYLTGYDVQTINLFDILGSGKLPQTASAGQDPTDTISPKGAFSQDINFASCSGLLPPPTLPSDFVAHLRASLTGNPSAVFGGLCAGRNFSDGIARGYITVDTVNNCTLRFPGDPGYFLPGGTGDATDQNVLWGDYFYLNSAAAFADGNPLVHIQASPT
;
A
#
# COMPACT_ATOMS: atom_id res chain seq x y z
N MET A 1 -16.30 -20.17 42.59
CA MET A 1 -15.50 -18.94 42.35
C MET A 1 -14.39 -19.29 41.38
N LEU A 2 -14.51 -18.90 40.12
CA LEU A 2 -13.43 -19.00 39.14
C LEU A 2 -12.93 -17.56 38.93
N LEU A 3 -11.75 -17.27 39.49
CA LEU A 3 -11.10 -15.96 39.37
C LEU A 3 -10.52 -15.86 37.95
N GLY A 4 -11.07 -14.99 37.12
CA GLY A 4 -10.56 -14.69 35.78
C GLY A 4 -9.30 -13.84 35.86
N LEU A 5 -8.22 -14.30 35.25
CA LEU A 5 -6.96 -13.57 35.09
C LEU A 5 -7.17 -12.46 34.05
N LEU A 6 -7.24 -11.19 34.47
CA LEU A 6 -7.13 -10.04 33.56
C LEU A 6 -5.67 -9.91 33.15
N ALA A 7 -5.35 -10.29 31.90
CA ALA A 7 -4.09 -9.92 31.28
C ALA A 7 -4.14 -8.43 30.93
N LEU A 8 -3.34 -7.60 31.61
CA LEU A 8 -3.01 -6.27 31.12
C LEU A 8 -2.20 -6.45 29.84
N VAL A 9 -2.82 -6.23 28.69
CA VAL A 9 -2.11 -6.09 27.42
C VAL A 9 -1.40 -4.74 27.46
N GLY A 10 -0.09 -4.74 27.69
CA GLY A 10 0.74 -3.55 27.53
C GLY A 10 0.81 -3.15 26.06
N GLN A 11 0.91 -1.86 25.78
CA GLN A 11 1.19 -1.38 24.42
C GLN A 11 2.60 -1.87 24.02
N ALA A 12 2.70 -2.61 22.92
CA ALA A 12 3.99 -2.98 22.35
C ALA A 12 4.64 -1.70 21.82
N HIS A 13 5.73 -1.27 22.44
CA HIS A 13 6.52 -0.15 21.99
C HIS A 13 7.62 -0.65 21.06
N ALA A 14 7.84 0.07 19.97
CA ALA A 14 8.89 -0.25 19.03
C ALA A 14 10.29 -0.09 19.67
N VAL A 15 11.08 -1.16 19.68
CA VAL A 15 12.48 -1.15 20.14
C VAL A 15 13.39 -1.33 18.93
N ILE A 16 14.29 -0.36 18.71
CA ILE A 16 15.25 -0.39 17.62
C ILE A 16 16.14 -1.64 17.76
N CYS A 17 16.41 -2.31 16.63
CA CYS A 17 17.19 -3.55 16.52
C CYS A 17 16.53 -4.83 17.11
N ALA A 18 15.24 -4.79 17.45
CA ALA A 18 14.47 -6.01 17.70
C ALA A 18 13.78 -6.48 16.40
N ILE A 19 13.80 -7.79 16.13
CA ILE A 19 12.91 -8.39 15.12
C ILE A 19 11.56 -8.58 15.82
N ASP A 20 10.68 -7.59 15.68
CA ASP A 20 9.35 -7.55 16.30
C ASP A 20 8.33 -6.92 15.34
N GLU A 21 7.09 -7.38 15.40
CA GLU A 21 5.93 -6.89 14.64
C GLU A 21 5.25 -5.74 15.39
N VAL A 22 5.98 -4.65 15.52
CA VAL A 22 5.49 -3.37 16.07
C VAL A 22 5.17 -2.41 14.94
N PRO A 23 4.36 -1.37 15.19
CA PRO A 23 4.11 -0.34 14.19
C PRO A 23 5.40 0.26 13.63
N ALA A 24 5.40 0.55 12.33
CA ALA A 24 6.53 0.96 11.52
C ALA A 24 6.22 2.23 10.72
N ALA A 25 7.27 2.93 10.27
CA ALA A 25 7.15 4.09 9.41
C ALA A 25 7.05 3.69 7.93
N THR A 26 7.60 2.52 7.59
CA THR A 26 7.51 1.92 6.26
C THR A 26 7.04 0.47 6.37
N LEU A 27 6.08 0.08 5.55
CA LEU A 27 5.72 -1.32 5.31
C LEU A 27 6.29 -1.77 3.97
N LEU A 28 6.76 -3.02 3.92
CA LEU A 28 7.20 -3.68 2.70
C LEU A 28 6.37 -4.94 2.48
N LEU A 29 5.66 -4.97 1.35
CA LEU A 29 5.15 -6.21 0.77
C LEU A 29 6.29 -6.79 -0.08
N PRO A 30 6.99 -7.84 0.39
CA PRO A 30 8.26 -8.26 -0.22
C PRO A 30 8.08 -8.86 -1.61
N TYR A 31 6.88 -9.37 -1.89
CA TYR A 31 6.55 -9.99 -3.17
C TYR A 31 5.04 -9.95 -3.41
N PHE A 32 4.61 -9.76 -4.65
CA PHE A 32 3.24 -9.96 -5.06
C PHE A 32 3.14 -10.73 -6.38
N GLU A 33 2.02 -11.43 -6.55
CA GLU A 33 1.64 -12.03 -7.83
C GLU A 33 0.19 -11.70 -8.14
N VAL A 34 -0.03 -11.19 -9.35
CA VAL A 34 -1.37 -10.94 -9.86
C VAL A 34 -1.47 -11.47 -11.27
N CYS A 35 -2.31 -12.48 -11.50
CA CYS A 35 -2.67 -12.85 -12.85
C CYS A 35 -3.45 -11.72 -13.52
N VAL A 36 -2.86 -11.13 -14.56
CA VAL A 36 -3.45 -10.00 -15.27
C VAL A 36 -3.85 -10.37 -16.68
N GLN A 37 -3.24 -11.36 -17.32
CA GLN A 37 -3.53 -11.73 -18.71
C GLN A 37 -3.17 -13.18 -19.02
N ALA A 38 -3.60 -13.69 -20.18
CA ALA A 38 -3.18 -15.01 -20.65
C ALA A 38 -1.64 -15.16 -20.69
N PRO A 39 -1.08 -16.35 -20.42
CA PRO A 39 -1.76 -17.64 -20.28
C PRO A 39 -2.40 -17.94 -18.91
N CYS A 40 -2.11 -17.19 -17.85
CA CYS A 40 -2.87 -17.33 -16.61
C CYS A 40 -4.31 -16.80 -16.83
N ALA A 41 -5.31 -17.35 -16.13
CA ALA A 41 -6.71 -16.96 -16.38
C ALA A 41 -7.17 -15.82 -15.47
N THR A 42 -7.83 -14.84 -16.07
CA THR A 42 -8.60 -13.82 -15.37
C THR A 42 -10.09 -14.10 -15.56
N THR A 43 -10.90 -13.74 -14.56
CA THR A 43 -12.36 -13.75 -14.65
C THR A 43 -12.86 -12.31 -14.75
N PRO A 44 -14.11 -12.07 -15.20
CA PRO A 44 -14.68 -10.72 -15.22
C PRO A 44 -14.64 -10.01 -13.85
N ASN A 45 -14.58 -10.77 -12.76
CA ASN A 45 -14.68 -10.26 -11.39
C ASN A 45 -13.40 -10.46 -10.56
N GLY A 46 -12.28 -10.89 -11.16
CA GLY A 46 -11.10 -11.20 -10.36
C GLY A 46 -10.01 -11.94 -11.10
N SER A 47 -8.90 -12.15 -10.40
CA SER A 47 -7.76 -12.90 -10.87
C SER A 47 -7.72 -14.31 -10.28
N GLN A 48 -7.23 -15.30 -11.03
CA GLN A 48 -6.95 -16.62 -10.48
C GLN A 48 -5.84 -16.62 -9.42
N GLN A 49 -4.85 -15.75 -9.58
CA GLN A 49 -3.74 -15.55 -8.66
C GLN A 49 -3.70 -14.08 -8.24
N ASN A 50 -3.82 -13.78 -6.97
CA ASN A 50 -3.96 -12.40 -6.52
C ASN A 50 -3.25 -12.19 -5.19
N THR A 51 -2.81 -10.96 -4.97
CA THR A 51 -2.34 -10.50 -3.66
C THR A 51 -3.29 -9.43 -3.16
N LEU A 52 -3.73 -9.61 -1.92
CA LEU A 52 -4.40 -8.56 -1.15
C LEU A 52 -3.47 -8.16 -0.02
N PHE A 53 -3.49 -6.90 0.38
CA PHE A 53 -2.78 -6.46 1.58
C PHE A 53 -3.57 -5.38 2.30
N SER A 54 -3.31 -5.24 3.59
CA SER A 54 -3.90 -4.22 4.45
C SER A 54 -2.83 -3.21 4.84
N VAL A 55 -3.23 -1.95 4.97
CA VAL A 55 -2.44 -0.90 5.62
C VAL A 55 -3.28 -0.36 6.75
N ASN A 56 -2.78 -0.50 7.97
CA ASN A 56 -3.51 -0.22 9.19
C ASN A 56 -2.81 0.89 9.97
N ASN A 57 -3.59 1.79 10.54
CA ASN A 57 -3.10 2.85 11.41
C ASN A 57 -3.21 2.40 12.88
N ALA A 58 -2.11 2.36 13.62
CA ALA A 58 -2.11 2.04 15.05
C ALA A 58 -2.38 3.26 15.96
N SER A 59 -2.50 4.46 15.40
CA SER A 59 -2.69 5.72 16.13
C SER A 59 -4.14 6.19 16.10
N ALA A 60 -4.55 6.93 17.15
CA ALA A 60 -5.81 7.68 17.13
C ALA A 60 -5.78 8.85 16.15
N THR A 61 -4.60 9.33 15.78
CA THR A 61 -4.39 10.43 14.82
C THR A 61 -4.50 9.91 13.40
N ALA A 62 -5.15 10.64 12.49
CA ALA A 62 -5.16 10.30 11.07
C ALA A 62 -3.77 10.44 10.44
N VAL A 63 -3.48 9.58 9.46
CA VAL A 63 -2.15 9.51 8.81
C VAL A 63 -2.31 9.41 7.29
N LEU A 64 -1.29 9.91 6.58
CA LEU A 64 -1.13 9.64 5.15
C LEU A 64 -0.09 8.56 4.95
N ALA A 65 -0.35 7.68 4.00
CA ALA A 65 0.64 6.72 3.54
C ALA A 65 0.81 6.82 2.02
N HIS A 66 2.06 6.81 1.57
CA HIS A 66 2.42 6.82 0.16
C HIS A 66 2.81 5.41 -0.27
N VAL A 67 2.07 4.88 -1.24
CA VAL A 67 2.23 3.53 -1.75
C VAL A 67 2.98 3.58 -3.07
N VAL A 68 4.05 2.80 -3.20
CA VAL A 68 4.81 2.68 -4.44
C VAL A 68 4.88 1.23 -4.86
N VAL A 69 4.43 0.97 -6.09
CA VAL A 69 4.51 -0.35 -6.73
C VAL A 69 5.80 -0.41 -7.55
N TRP A 70 6.63 -1.38 -7.22
CA TRP A 70 7.91 -1.64 -7.88
C TRP A 70 7.82 -2.92 -8.70
N SER A 71 8.46 -2.93 -9.86
CA SER A 71 8.68 -4.16 -10.61
C SER A 71 9.71 -5.07 -9.93
N ASP A 72 9.86 -6.30 -10.44
CA ASP A 72 10.87 -7.25 -9.99
C ASP A 72 12.33 -6.86 -10.34
N LEU A 73 12.52 -5.75 -11.05
CA LEU A 73 13.83 -5.11 -11.30
C LEU A 73 13.96 -3.76 -10.58
N SER A 74 13.13 -3.49 -9.57
CA SER A 74 13.16 -2.25 -8.78
C SER A 74 12.96 -0.97 -9.60
N VAL A 75 12.14 -1.05 -10.65
CA VAL A 75 11.66 0.14 -11.38
C VAL A 75 10.30 0.52 -10.80
N PRO A 76 10.11 1.75 -10.29
CA PRO A 76 8.80 2.19 -9.81
C PRO A 76 7.86 2.37 -11.01
N VAL A 77 6.65 1.81 -10.93
CA VAL A 77 5.68 1.81 -12.06
C VAL A 77 4.40 2.56 -11.75
N LEU A 78 4.07 2.73 -10.46
CA LEU A 78 2.89 3.43 -9.98
C LEU A 78 3.17 3.91 -8.56
N ASP A 79 2.76 5.13 -8.25
CA ASP A 79 2.58 5.63 -6.90
C ASP A 79 1.15 6.16 -6.69
N PHE A 80 0.71 6.14 -5.45
CA PHE A 80 -0.51 6.82 -5.01
C PHE A 80 -0.48 7.03 -3.50
N ASN A 81 -1.27 8.00 -3.03
CA ASN A 81 -1.44 8.24 -1.61
C ASN A 81 -2.74 7.58 -1.13
N ILE A 82 -2.71 7.08 0.10
CA ILE A 82 -3.91 6.67 0.84
C ILE A 82 -4.00 7.48 2.13
N TYR A 83 -5.22 7.77 2.54
CA TYR A 83 -5.53 8.41 3.81
C TYR A 83 -6.18 7.38 4.74
N LEU A 84 -5.73 7.38 5.99
CA LEU A 84 -6.24 6.52 7.05
C LEU A 84 -6.71 7.42 8.19
N THR A 85 -7.98 7.30 8.58
CA THR A 85 -8.44 7.93 9.82
C THR A 85 -7.75 7.29 11.04
N GLY A 86 -7.98 7.81 12.25
CA GLY A 86 -7.48 7.16 13.46
C GLY A 86 -7.93 5.70 13.56
N TYR A 87 -7.02 4.77 13.83
CA TYR A 87 -7.29 3.33 13.93
C TYR A 87 -7.88 2.67 12.67
N ASP A 88 -7.74 3.31 11.52
CA ASP A 88 -8.32 2.87 10.26
C ASP A 88 -7.54 1.72 9.62
N VAL A 89 -8.22 1.02 8.70
CA VAL A 89 -7.72 -0.13 7.95
C VAL A 89 -8.10 0.04 6.49
N GLN A 90 -7.11 0.18 5.62
CA GLN A 90 -7.31 0.16 4.18
C GLN A 90 -6.86 -1.17 3.60
N THR A 91 -7.82 -2.00 3.16
CA THR A 91 -7.52 -3.21 2.38
C THR A 91 -7.39 -2.87 0.91
N ILE A 92 -6.38 -3.45 0.25
CA ILE A 92 -6.04 -3.21 -1.14
C ILE A 92 -5.99 -4.55 -1.86
N ASN A 93 -6.81 -4.68 -2.89
CA ASN A 93 -6.81 -5.79 -3.82
C ASN A 93 -5.99 -5.39 -5.06
N LEU A 94 -4.85 -6.04 -5.28
CA LEU A 94 -3.97 -5.64 -6.39
C LEU A 94 -4.59 -5.89 -7.77
N PHE A 95 -5.52 -6.84 -7.92
CA PHE A 95 -6.24 -6.99 -9.19
C PHE A 95 -7.17 -5.81 -9.49
N ASP A 96 -7.71 -5.12 -8.48
CA ASP A 96 -8.53 -3.94 -8.73
C ASP A 96 -7.69 -2.81 -9.35
N ILE A 97 -6.43 -2.68 -8.92
CA ILE A 97 -5.47 -1.72 -9.47
C ILE A 97 -4.98 -2.17 -10.85
N LEU A 98 -4.42 -3.38 -10.95
CA LEU A 98 -3.71 -3.85 -12.15
C LEU A 98 -4.65 -4.36 -13.25
N GLY A 99 -5.85 -4.80 -12.89
CA GLY A 99 -6.87 -5.28 -13.83
C GLY A 99 -7.88 -4.20 -14.19
N SER A 100 -8.34 -3.43 -13.20
CA SER A 100 -9.46 -2.48 -13.38
C SER A 100 -9.08 -1.00 -13.22
N GLY A 101 -7.83 -0.68 -12.88
CA GLY A 101 -7.37 0.69 -12.66
C GLY A 101 -8.00 1.39 -11.45
N LYS A 102 -8.63 0.64 -10.53
CA LYS A 102 -9.31 1.19 -9.36
C LYS A 102 -8.35 1.30 -8.21
N LEU A 103 -8.00 2.54 -7.85
CA LEU A 103 -7.21 2.85 -6.66
C LEU A 103 -8.11 2.93 -5.41
N PRO A 104 -7.54 2.74 -4.20
CA PRO A 104 -8.27 2.91 -2.94
C PRO A 104 -8.93 4.29 -2.84
N GLN A 105 -10.23 4.31 -2.57
CA GLN A 105 -11.00 5.54 -2.44
C GLN A 105 -10.93 6.01 -0.99
N THR A 106 -9.92 6.82 -0.68
CA THR A 106 -9.72 7.43 0.64
C THR A 106 -9.58 8.94 0.51
N ALA A 107 -10.01 9.70 1.51
CA ALA A 107 -10.00 11.16 1.46
C ALA A 107 -9.81 11.76 2.85
N SER A 108 -9.01 12.83 2.94
CA SER A 108 -8.85 13.56 4.20
C SER A 108 -10.08 14.41 4.53
N ALA A 109 -10.23 14.86 5.78
CA ALA A 109 -11.40 15.62 6.23
C ALA A 109 -11.76 16.84 5.34
N GLY A 110 -10.78 17.45 4.67
CA GLY A 110 -11.03 18.58 3.77
C GLY A 110 -11.65 18.19 2.42
N GLN A 111 -11.49 16.94 1.99
CA GLN A 111 -12.07 16.40 0.75
C GLN A 111 -13.29 15.50 1.03
N ASP A 112 -13.52 15.14 2.29
CA ASP A 112 -14.68 14.36 2.75
C ASP A 112 -15.44 15.06 3.89
N PRO A 113 -16.04 16.24 3.66
CA PRO A 113 -16.70 17.02 4.71
C PRO A 113 -17.95 16.35 5.30
N THR A 114 -18.46 15.30 4.64
CA THR A 114 -19.63 14.54 5.06
C THR A 114 -19.31 13.17 5.64
N ASP A 115 -18.03 12.82 5.80
CA ASP A 115 -17.57 11.56 6.42
C ASP A 115 -18.13 10.31 5.69
N THR A 116 -18.08 10.34 4.35
CA THR A 116 -18.70 9.34 3.47
C THR A 116 -17.69 8.50 2.68
N ILE A 117 -16.46 8.99 2.50
CA ILE A 117 -15.39 8.33 1.74
C ILE A 117 -14.44 7.62 2.69
N SER A 118 -14.01 8.29 3.76
CA SER A 118 -13.14 7.74 4.80
C SER A 118 -13.80 7.93 6.17
N PRO A 119 -14.80 7.10 6.51
CA PRO A 119 -15.56 7.24 7.75
C PRO A 119 -14.68 7.09 8.99
N LYS A 120 -14.95 7.87 10.04
CA LYS A 120 -14.21 7.76 11.31
C LYS A 120 -15.01 7.11 12.44
N GLY A 121 -14.29 6.45 13.35
CA GLY A 121 -14.84 5.97 14.62
C GLY A 121 -14.94 7.07 15.69
N ALA A 122 -15.65 6.78 16.78
CA ALA A 122 -15.80 7.72 17.91
C ALA A 122 -14.48 8.08 18.63
N PHE A 123 -13.46 7.22 18.50
CA PHE A 123 -12.11 7.41 19.07
C PHE A 123 -11.08 7.81 18.02
N SER A 124 -11.50 7.95 16.77
CA SER A 124 -10.65 8.27 15.62
C SER A 124 -10.61 9.77 15.42
N GLN A 125 -9.41 10.34 15.35
CA GLN A 125 -9.25 11.66 14.76
C GLN A 125 -9.39 11.57 13.25
N ASP A 126 -9.73 12.71 12.68
CA ASP A 126 -9.87 12.92 11.25
C ASP A 126 -9.36 14.33 10.96
N ILE A 127 -8.36 14.42 10.09
CA ILE A 127 -7.52 15.60 9.89
C ILE A 127 -7.55 15.98 8.42
N ASN A 128 -7.65 17.27 8.14
CA ASN A 128 -7.48 17.78 6.79
C ASN A 128 -6.00 17.91 6.43
N PHE A 129 -5.56 17.17 5.42
CA PHE A 129 -4.26 17.36 4.79
C PHE A 129 -4.43 18.24 3.55
N ALA A 130 -4.17 19.54 3.69
CA ALA A 130 -4.42 20.52 2.63
C ALA A 130 -3.68 20.21 1.31
N SER A 131 -2.53 19.56 1.38
CA SER A 131 -1.74 19.11 0.22
C SER A 131 -2.46 18.06 -0.63
N CYS A 132 -3.49 17.39 -0.10
CA CYS A 132 -4.24 16.34 -0.79
C CYS A 132 -5.41 16.87 -1.62
N SER A 133 -5.64 18.19 -1.64
CA SER A 133 -6.70 18.80 -2.46
C SER A 133 -6.49 18.50 -3.95
N GLY A 134 -7.47 17.84 -4.57
CA GLY A 134 -7.41 17.42 -5.97
C GLY A 134 -6.55 16.19 -6.24
N LEU A 135 -5.95 15.59 -5.21
CA LEU A 135 -5.22 14.32 -5.30
C LEU A 135 -5.99 13.16 -4.66
N LEU A 136 -6.71 13.43 -3.57
CA LEU A 136 -7.60 12.49 -2.92
C LEU A 136 -9.10 12.88 -3.11
N PRO A 137 -10.01 11.91 -3.28
CA PRO A 137 -9.73 10.50 -3.53
C PRO A 137 -9.06 10.28 -4.90
N PRO A 138 -8.17 9.28 -5.06
CA PRO A 138 -7.48 9.06 -6.32
C PRO A 138 -8.47 8.72 -7.44
N PRO A 139 -8.31 9.31 -8.64
CA PRO A 139 -9.15 8.97 -9.78
C PRO A 139 -8.89 7.53 -10.24
N THR A 140 -9.83 6.98 -11.02
CA THR A 140 -9.59 5.71 -11.73
C THR A 140 -8.48 5.91 -12.76
N LEU A 141 -7.55 4.96 -12.82
CA LEU A 141 -6.43 4.99 -13.76
C LEU A 141 -6.95 4.86 -15.21
N PRO A 142 -6.43 5.68 -16.14
CA PRO A 142 -6.71 5.53 -17.56
C PRO A 142 -6.33 4.14 -18.11
N SER A 143 -7.07 3.65 -19.11
CA SER A 143 -6.87 2.29 -19.64
C SER A 143 -5.49 2.07 -20.27
N ASP A 144 -4.91 3.11 -20.87
CA ASP A 144 -3.53 3.12 -21.38
C ASP A 144 -2.50 3.04 -20.26
N PHE A 145 -2.74 3.69 -19.13
CA PHE A 145 -1.90 3.55 -17.94
C PHE A 145 -2.01 2.14 -17.33
N VAL A 146 -3.21 1.55 -17.26
CA VAL A 146 -3.37 0.15 -16.83
C VAL A 146 -2.63 -0.81 -17.77
N ALA A 147 -2.67 -0.57 -19.08
CA ALA A 147 -1.89 -1.35 -20.04
C ALA A 147 -0.38 -1.21 -19.80
N HIS A 148 0.09 -0.01 -19.46
CA HIS A 148 1.46 0.24 -19.02
C HIS A 148 1.82 -0.57 -17.77
N LEU A 149 0.98 -0.60 -16.73
CA LEU A 149 1.25 -1.35 -15.51
C LEU A 149 1.36 -2.85 -15.78
N ARG A 150 0.42 -3.40 -16.56
CA ARG A 150 0.43 -4.82 -16.95
C ARG A 150 1.67 -5.15 -17.77
N ALA A 151 2.05 -4.31 -18.72
CA ALA A 151 3.26 -4.51 -19.51
C ALA A 151 4.51 -4.49 -18.62
N SER A 152 4.67 -3.43 -17.82
CA SER A 152 5.83 -3.23 -16.94
C SER A 152 6.03 -4.38 -15.95
N LEU A 153 4.96 -4.84 -15.31
CA LEU A 153 5.01 -5.87 -14.25
C LEU A 153 5.02 -7.31 -14.78
N THR A 154 4.72 -7.53 -16.07
CA THR A 154 4.88 -8.84 -16.75
C THR A 154 6.17 -8.92 -17.58
N GLY A 155 7.02 -7.88 -17.51
CA GLY A 155 8.28 -7.79 -18.25
C GLY A 155 8.14 -7.51 -19.75
N ASN A 156 6.99 -7.03 -20.19
CA ASN A 156 6.78 -6.57 -21.56
C ASN A 156 7.17 -5.09 -21.72
N PRO A 157 7.50 -4.65 -22.95
CA PRO A 157 7.77 -3.24 -23.26
C PRO A 157 6.60 -2.32 -22.89
N SER A 158 6.91 -1.23 -22.19
CA SER A 158 5.94 -0.23 -21.75
C SER A 158 6.00 1.03 -22.63
N ALA A 159 4.85 1.52 -23.09
CA ALA A 159 4.79 2.76 -23.87
C ALA A 159 5.21 4.00 -23.06
N VAL A 160 4.85 4.06 -21.77
CA VAL A 160 5.25 5.14 -20.85
C VAL A 160 6.76 5.17 -20.64
N PHE A 161 7.42 4.01 -20.69
CA PHE A 161 8.88 3.89 -20.61
C PHE A 161 9.55 3.88 -21.99
N GLY A 162 8.92 4.44 -23.02
CA GLY A 162 9.53 4.58 -24.35
C GLY A 162 9.81 3.25 -25.05
N GLY A 163 9.03 2.20 -24.74
CA GLY A 163 9.22 0.85 -25.27
C GLY A 163 10.27 0.02 -24.53
N LEU A 164 10.68 0.43 -23.33
CA LEU A 164 11.60 -0.31 -22.48
C LEU A 164 10.85 -1.24 -21.52
N CYS A 165 11.52 -2.32 -21.12
CA CYS A 165 11.02 -3.26 -20.11
C CYS A 165 11.39 -2.76 -18.72
N ALA A 166 10.44 -2.87 -17.78
CA ALA A 166 10.66 -2.57 -16.37
C ALA A 166 10.83 -3.82 -15.51
N GLY A 167 10.58 -5.02 -16.04
CA GLY A 167 10.63 -6.28 -15.30
C GLY A 167 11.09 -7.45 -16.16
N ARG A 168 11.24 -8.64 -15.56
CA ARG A 168 11.57 -9.87 -16.28
C ARG A 168 10.33 -10.50 -16.91
N ASN A 169 10.47 -10.97 -18.14
CA ASN A 169 9.39 -11.64 -18.85
C ASN A 169 9.44 -13.16 -18.58
N PHE A 170 8.43 -13.66 -17.88
CA PHE A 170 8.24 -15.09 -17.60
C PHE A 170 7.22 -15.75 -18.55
N SER A 171 6.59 -14.99 -19.44
CA SER A 171 5.62 -15.46 -20.44
C SER A 171 4.43 -16.23 -19.84
N ASP A 172 4.05 -15.92 -18.60
CA ASP A 172 2.96 -16.55 -17.86
C ASP A 172 1.76 -15.62 -17.59
N GLY A 173 1.89 -14.34 -17.92
CA GLY A 173 0.82 -13.34 -17.78
C GLY A 173 0.58 -12.89 -16.34
N ILE A 174 1.49 -13.22 -15.43
CA ILE A 174 1.45 -12.85 -14.01
C ILE A 174 2.31 -11.61 -13.80
N ALA A 175 1.70 -10.55 -13.27
CA ALA A 175 2.35 -9.33 -12.84
C ALA A 175 3.04 -9.55 -11.48
N ARG A 176 4.29 -9.11 -11.36
CA ARG A 176 5.14 -9.36 -10.19
C ARG A 176 5.94 -8.13 -9.77
N GLY A 177 6.26 -8.08 -8.48
CA GLY A 177 7.03 -7.01 -7.92
C GLY A 177 6.98 -6.99 -6.40
N TYR A 178 7.28 -5.84 -5.82
CA TYR A 178 7.13 -5.56 -4.39
C TYR A 178 6.49 -4.19 -4.21
N ILE A 179 5.99 -3.91 -3.00
CA ILE A 179 5.34 -2.64 -2.68
C ILE A 179 5.97 -2.07 -1.42
N THR A 180 6.28 -0.78 -1.44
CA THR A 180 6.63 -0.02 -0.25
C THR A 180 5.49 0.91 0.11
N VAL A 181 5.23 1.08 1.41
CA VAL A 181 4.22 1.98 1.93
C VAL A 181 4.85 2.81 3.04
N ASP A 182 5.08 4.09 2.79
CA ASP A 182 5.73 5.00 3.75
C ASP A 182 4.70 5.94 4.37
N THR A 183 4.84 6.24 5.66
CA THR A 183 4.14 7.40 6.25
C THR A 183 4.65 8.70 5.63
N VAL A 184 3.75 9.61 5.26
CA VAL A 184 4.12 10.89 4.64
C VAL A 184 3.44 12.10 5.29
N ASN A 185 4.08 13.27 5.22
CA ASN A 185 3.59 14.55 5.73
C ASN A 185 2.58 15.22 4.78
N ASN A 186 2.60 14.83 3.51
CA ASN A 186 1.79 15.42 2.45
C ASN A 186 1.49 14.38 1.36
N CYS A 187 0.39 14.59 0.63
CA CYS A 187 0.21 13.89 -0.63
C CYS A 187 1.34 14.29 -1.58
N THR A 188 2.22 13.34 -1.89
CA THR A 188 3.37 13.51 -2.78
C THR A 188 3.21 12.67 -4.04
N LEU A 189 3.93 13.07 -5.09
CA LEU A 189 4.11 12.31 -6.34
C LEU A 189 5.58 11.96 -6.56
N ARG A 190 6.43 12.20 -5.55
CA ARG A 190 7.85 11.86 -5.59
C ARG A 190 8.02 10.39 -5.23
N PHE A 191 8.90 9.71 -5.94
CA PHE A 191 9.31 8.37 -5.55
C PHE A 191 10.34 8.42 -4.41
N PRO A 192 10.50 7.31 -3.66
CA PRO A 192 11.48 7.19 -2.58
C PRO A 192 12.94 7.51 -2.96
N GLY A 193 13.29 7.41 -4.24
CA GLY A 193 14.61 7.78 -4.75
C GLY A 193 14.78 9.27 -5.07
N ASP A 194 13.71 10.06 -5.06
CA ASP A 194 13.75 11.45 -5.47
C ASP A 194 14.31 12.36 -4.34
N PRO A 195 15.07 13.41 -4.71
CA PRO A 195 15.53 14.39 -3.74
C PRO A 195 14.38 15.02 -2.95
N GLY A 196 14.48 14.98 -1.62
CA GLY A 196 13.48 15.54 -0.71
C GLY A 196 12.42 14.56 -0.22
N TYR A 197 12.38 13.32 -0.74
CA TYR A 197 11.46 12.30 -0.23
C TYR A 197 11.85 11.90 1.20
N PHE A 198 13.05 11.33 1.37
CA PHE A 198 13.64 11.10 2.70
C PHE A 198 14.57 12.25 3.07
N LEU A 199 14.29 12.94 4.18
CA LEU A 199 15.18 13.92 4.79
C LEU A 199 15.42 13.58 6.27
N PRO A 200 16.55 14.05 6.86
CA PRO A 200 16.85 13.78 8.27
C PRO A 200 15.71 14.15 9.22
N GLY A 201 15.39 13.24 10.15
CA GLY A 201 14.36 13.43 11.18
C GLY A 201 12.92 13.45 10.64
N GLY A 202 12.64 12.74 9.54
CA GLY A 202 11.29 12.64 8.97
C GLY A 202 10.74 13.98 8.46
N THR A 203 11.64 14.90 8.06
CA THR A 203 11.28 16.25 7.62
C THR A 203 11.03 16.37 6.11
N GLY A 204 11.14 15.26 5.38
CA GLY A 204 10.86 15.17 3.96
C GLY A 204 9.38 14.98 3.69
N ASP A 205 9.07 14.47 2.49
CA ASP A 205 7.74 13.93 2.23
C ASP A 205 7.48 12.75 3.18
N ALA A 206 8.44 11.83 3.33
CA ALA A 206 8.36 10.72 4.27
C ALA A 206 8.64 11.14 5.71
N THR A 207 7.93 10.51 6.64
CA THR A 207 8.03 10.78 8.09
C THR A 207 8.69 9.63 8.85
N ASP A 208 9.08 9.89 10.10
CA ASP A 208 9.59 8.87 11.02
C ASP A 208 8.48 8.30 11.94
N GLN A 209 7.20 8.47 11.58
CA GLN A 209 6.07 8.03 12.39
C GLN A 209 5.90 6.51 12.32
N ASN A 210 6.36 5.81 13.35
CA ASN A 210 6.16 4.37 13.51
C ASN A 210 4.72 4.04 13.94
N VAL A 211 3.77 4.05 12.98
CA VAL A 211 2.32 3.89 13.23
C VAL A 211 1.63 2.93 12.27
N LEU A 212 2.29 2.50 11.21
CA LEU A 212 1.72 1.57 10.23
C LEU A 212 1.96 0.12 10.64
N TRP A 213 0.98 -0.72 10.40
CA TRP A 213 1.12 -2.17 10.45
C TRP A 213 0.21 -2.78 9.38
N GLY A 214 0.40 -4.05 9.05
CA GLY A 214 -0.49 -4.70 8.11
C GLY A 214 -0.08 -6.11 7.77
N ASP A 215 -0.89 -6.72 6.94
CA ASP A 215 -0.78 -8.10 6.53
C ASP A 215 -1.06 -8.22 5.04
N TYR A 216 -0.68 -9.35 4.46
CA TYR A 216 -0.99 -9.65 3.08
C TYR A 216 -1.39 -11.11 2.92
N PHE A 217 -2.17 -11.37 1.87
CA PHE A 217 -2.66 -12.69 1.51
C PHE A 217 -2.37 -12.97 0.04
N TYR A 218 -1.78 -14.13 -0.23
CA TYR A 218 -1.76 -14.74 -1.55
C TYR A 218 -3.00 -15.60 -1.72
N LEU A 219 -3.74 -15.36 -2.79
CA LEU A 219 -4.88 -16.17 -3.18
C LEU A 219 -4.59 -16.85 -4.51
N ASN A 220 -4.71 -18.17 -4.56
CA ASN A 220 -4.69 -18.94 -5.79
C ASN A 220 -5.96 -19.80 -5.87
N SER A 221 -6.98 -19.27 -6.53
CA SER A 221 -8.27 -19.93 -6.66
C SER A 221 -8.22 -21.17 -7.56
N ALA A 222 -7.28 -21.25 -8.52
CA ALA A 222 -7.09 -22.43 -9.36
C ALA A 222 -6.56 -23.63 -8.56
N ALA A 223 -5.78 -23.37 -7.52
CA ALA A 223 -5.25 -24.38 -6.59
C ALA A 223 -6.09 -24.52 -5.30
N ALA A 224 -7.19 -23.77 -5.16
CA ALA A 224 -7.95 -23.64 -3.91
C ALA A 224 -7.05 -23.33 -2.69
N PHE A 225 -6.08 -22.43 -2.88
CA PHE A 225 -5.03 -22.12 -1.93
C PHE A 225 -5.10 -20.66 -1.50
N ALA A 226 -4.88 -20.42 -0.21
CA ALA A 226 -4.67 -19.10 0.36
C ALA A 226 -3.62 -19.19 1.46
N ASP A 227 -2.71 -18.21 1.51
CA ASP A 227 -1.70 -18.07 2.56
C ASP A 227 -1.54 -16.60 2.90
N GLY A 228 -1.17 -16.30 4.14
CA GLY A 228 -1.06 -14.92 4.59
C GLY A 228 0.01 -14.74 5.66
N ASN A 229 0.66 -13.58 5.61
CA ASN A 229 1.75 -13.21 6.49
C ASN A 229 1.67 -11.71 6.80
N PRO A 230 2.29 -11.26 7.91
CA PRO A 230 2.47 -9.84 8.17
C PRO A 230 3.35 -9.20 7.09
N LEU A 231 3.08 -7.93 6.78
CA LEU A 231 3.99 -7.12 5.99
C LEU A 231 5.31 -6.96 6.75
N VAL A 232 6.40 -6.71 6.03
CA VAL A 232 7.68 -6.41 6.67
C VAL A 232 7.60 -5.00 7.25
N HIS A 233 7.71 -4.91 8.57
CA HIS A 233 7.68 -3.65 9.31
C HIS A 233 9.08 -3.05 9.40
N ILE A 234 9.31 -1.88 8.80
CA ILE A 234 10.57 -1.15 8.84
C ILE A 234 10.39 0.10 9.71
N GLN A 235 10.99 0.06 10.90
CA GLN A 235 10.92 1.18 11.84
C GLN A 235 11.89 2.29 11.43
N ALA A 236 11.43 3.54 11.49
CA ALA A 236 12.32 4.68 11.46
C ALA A 236 13.00 4.86 12.82
N SER A 237 14.31 5.10 12.80
CA SER A 237 15.07 5.58 13.96
C SER A 237 15.29 7.08 13.79
N PRO A 238 14.54 7.95 14.49
CA PRO A 238 14.70 9.39 14.39
C PRO A 238 16.00 9.93 15.03
N THR A 239 16.82 9.04 15.63
CA THR A 239 18.10 9.34 16.29
C THR A 239 19.16 8.30 15.97
#